data_AF-A0A951UNC9-F1
#
_entry.id   AF-A0A951UNC9-F1
#
_cell.length_a   1.000
_cell.length_b   1.000
_cell.length_c   1.000
_cell.angle_alpha   90.00
_cell.angle_beta   90.00
_cell.angle_gamma   90.00
#
_symmetry.space_group_name_H-M   'P 1'
#
loop_
_entity.id
_entity.type
_entity.pdbx_description
1 polymer ?
#
loop_
_entity_poly.entity_id
_entity_poly.type
_entity_poly.pdbx_seq_one_letter_code
_entity_poly.pdbx_strand_id
1 'polypeptide(L)'
;MPNIINVGFSIQVEGGPQVPVAPIKIPVEAYDKIEVSVKPGAEVDIDVQPGEKAVSFLLIKSSMYTPSDAADDKKLTYQPQGKPAISLDNPQIYLGTESITTLLGAVKKIKFSNKLEDEAAGSGGGAAGTIATAGAEKDPAVIEILVGRDATLPAPAPEPSSTPAPETAPSP
;
A
#
# COMPACT_ATOMS: atom_id res chain seq x y z
N MET A 1 0.25 -13.44 23.02
CA MET A 1 1.63 -13.34 22.50
C MET A 1 1.58 -12.49 21.25
N PRO A 2 2.47 -11.51 21.06
CA PRO A 2 2.51 -10.71 19.84
C PRO A 2 2.90 -11.59 18.64
N ASN A 3 2.30 -11.33 17.49
CA ASN A 3 2.70 -11.90 16.22
C ASN A 3 3.94 -11.15 15.69
N ILE A 4 4.77 -11.83 14.89
CA ILE A 4 5.99 -11.22 14.32
C ILE A 4 5.96 -11.38 12.79
N ILE A 5 6.01 -10.27 12.08
CA ILE A 5 6.27 -10.24 10.64
C ILE A 5 7.79 -10.14 10.46
N ASN A 6 8.38 -11.13 9.79
CA ASN A 6 9.78 -11.10 9.39
C ASN A 6 9.88 -10.60 7.96
N VAL A 7 10.58 -9.48 7.76
CA VAL A 7 10.77 -8.86 6.45
C VAL A 7 12.25 -8.90 6.09
N GLY A 8 12.57 -9.38 4.90
CA GLY A 8 13.93 -9.37 4.36
C GLY A 8 13.89 -9.11 2.86
N PHE A 9 14.82 -8.30 2.37
CA PHE A 9 14.95 -7.99 0.95
C PHE A 9 16.44 -7.93 0.56
N SER A 10 16.72 -8.36 -0.66
CA SER A 10 18.03 -8.23 -1.29
C SER A 10 17.85 -7.43 -2.56
N ILE A 11 18.64 -6.36 -2.71
CA ILE A 11 18.62 -5.52 -3.89
C ILE A 11 19.86 -5.89 -4.71
N GLN A 12 19.63 -6.26 -5.96
CA GLN A 12 20.68 -6.57 -6.91
C GLN A 12 20.52 -5.69 -8.14
N VAL A 13 21.58 -4.97 -8.48
CA VAL A 13 21.66 -4.25 -9.75
C VAL A 13 22.26 -5.19 -10.79
N GLU A 14 21.64 -5.28 -11.97
CA GLU A 14 22.18 -6.09 -13.06
C GLU A 14 23.59 -5.61 -13.44
N GLY A 15 24.58 -6.52 -13.40
CA GLY A 15 26.00 -6.19 -13.60
C GLY A 15 26.63 -5.33 -12.49
N GLY A 16 25.92 -5.08 -11.39
CA GLY A 16 26.31 -4.17 -10.32
C GLY A 16 26.39 -4.82 -8.94
N PRO A 17 26.47 -4.00 -7.88
CA PRO A 17 26.57 -4.49 -6.51
C PRO A 17 25.26 -5.11 -6.03
N GLN A 18 25.40 -6.07 -5.12
CA GLN A 18 24.30 -6.60 -4.33
C GLN A 18 24.36 -5.97 -2.94
N VAL A 19 23.24 -5.40 -2.49
CA VAL A 19 23.11 -4.79 -1.16
C VAL A 19 22.09 -5.62 -0.36
N PRO A 20 22.54 -6.44 0.61
CA PRO A 20 21.63 -7.13 1.51
C PRO A 20 21.07 -6.13 2.53
N VAL A 21 19.77 -6.17 2.78
CA VAL A 21 19.15 -5.45 3.90
C VAL A 21 18.96 -6.42 5.06
N ALA A 22 19.40 -6.01 6.26
CA ALA A 22 19.26 -6.83 7.45
C ALA A 22 17.77 -7.17 7.69
N PRO A 23 17.43 -8.42 8.06
CA PRO A 23 16.05 -8.79 8.35
C PRO A 23 15.45 -7.91 9.46
N ILE A 24 14.24 -7.39 9.21
CA ILE A 24 13.48 -6.55 10.13
C ILE A 24 12.40 -7.41 10.76
N LYS A 25 12.29 -7.37 12.09
CA LYS A 25 11.21 -8.00 12.85
C LYS A 25 10.21 -6.94 13.26
N ILE A 26 8.98 -7.04 12.77
CA ILE A 26 7.92 -6.10 13.07
C ILE A 26 6.93 -6.80 14.00
N PRO A 27 6.87 -6.40 15.28
CA PRO A 27 5.84 -6.91 16.19
C PRO A 27 4.47 -6.36 15.75
N VAL A 28 3.47 -7.24 15.66
CA VAL A 28 2.08 -6.89 15.33
C VAL A 28 1.15 -7.66 16.25
N GLU A 29 0.00 -7.10 16.58
CA GLU A 29 -1.03 -7.87 17.31
C GLU A 29 -1.83 -8.75 16.38
N ALA A 30 -2.13 -8.22 15.20
CA ALA A 30 -2.93 -8.88 14.19
C ALA A 30 -2.35 -8.59 12.81
N TYR A 31 -2.50 -9.56 11.93
CA TYR A 31 -2.24 -9.40 10.52
C TYR A 31 -3.45 -9.91 9.74
N ASP A 32 -3.75 -9.28 8.62
CA ASP A 32 -4.81 -9.70 7.71
C ASP A 32 -4.28 -9.75 6.28
N LYS A 33 -4.69 -10.78 5.54
CA LYS A 33 -4.53 -10.85 4.09
C LYS A 33 -5.89 -10.56 3.45
N ILE A 34 -5.95 -9.52 2.64
CA ILE A 34 -7.11 -9.17 1.83
C ILE A 34 -6.78 -9.51 0.38
N GLU A 35 -7.69 -10.21 -0.29
CA GLU A 35 -7.57 -10.55 -1.70
C GLU A 35 -8.81 -10.03 -2.43
N VAL A 36 -8.61 -9.25 -3.48
CA VAL A 36 -9.70 -8.67 -4.26
C VAL A 36 -9.45 -8.87 -5.74
N SER A 37 -10.55 -9.05 -6.48
CA SER A 37 -10.53 -9.18 -7.93
C SER A 37 -11.13 -7.92 -8.54
N VAL A 38 -10.34 -7.17 -9.32
CA VAL A 38 -10.76 -5.92 -9.96
C VAL A 38 -10.82 -6.15 -11.47
N LYS A 39 -12.05 -6.27 -12.00
CA LYS A 39 -12.28 -6.43 -13.44
C LYS A 39 -11.79 -5.20 -14.22
N PRO A 40 -11.37 -5.35 -15.48
CA PRO A 40 -11.06 -4.20 -16.34
C PRO A 40 -12.23 -3.22 -16.39
N GLY A 41 -11.94 -1.92 -16.29
CA GLY A 41 -12.90 -0.83 -16.21
C GLY A 41 -13.61 -0.67 -14.86
N ALA A 42 -13.35 -1.54 -13.88
CA ALA A 42 -14.01 -1.49 -12.57
C ALA A 42 -13.16 -0.74 -11.53
N GLU A 43 -13.88 -0.20 -10.54
CA GLU A 43 -13.33 0.32 -9.30
C GLU A 43 -13.83 -0.48 -8.11
N VAL A 44 -12.99 -0.68 -7.09
CA VAL A 44 -13.35 -1.36 -5.84
C VAL A 44 -12.76 -0.61 -4.66
N ASP A 45 -13.60 -0.27 -3.69
CA ASP A 45 -13.17 0.31 -2.41
C ASP A 45 -12.89 -0.81 -1.39
N ILE A 46 -11.74 -0.71 -0.70
CA ILE A 46 -11.30 -1.68 0.30
C ILE A 46 -11.00 -0.97 1.62
N ASP A 47 -11.58 -1.50 2.69
CA ASP A 47 -11.23 -1.12 4.05
C ASP A 47 -9.99 -1.91 4.50
N VAL A 48 -8.82 -1.27 4.41
CA VAL A 48 -7.53 -1.88 4.78
C VAL A 48 -7.43 -2.07 6.29
N GLN A 49 -8.15 -1.24 7.04
CA GLN A 49 -8.25 -1.37 8.48
C GLN A 49 -9.64 -0.99 9.01
N PRO A 50 -10.42 -1.97 9.47
CA PRO A 50 -11.54 -1.70 10.35
C PRO A 50 -11.01 -1.34 11.75
N GLY A 51 -11.09 -0.06 12.14
CA GLY A 51 -10.84 0.40 13.51
C GLY A 51 -9.60 1.29 13.73
N GLU A 52 -9.32 1.59 15.00
CA GLU A 52 -8.41 2.68 15.39
C GLU A 52 -6.92 2.30 15.45
N LYS A 53 -6.56 1.01 15.49
CA LYS A 53 -5.15 0.58 15.68
C LYS A 53 -4.19 1.19 14.64
N ALA A 54 -2.91 1.32 14.93
CA ALA A 54 -1.95 1.75 13.91
C ALA A 54 -1.66 0.61 12.92
N VAL A 55 -1.43 0.91 11.63
CA VAL A 55 -0.83 -0.05 10.68
C VAL A 55 0.66 0.17 10.69
N SER A 56 1.45 -0.87 11.00
CA SER A 56 2.92 -0.82 11.02
C SER A 56 3.58 -1.51 9.83
N PHE A 57 2.80 -2.29 9.08
CA PHE A 57 3.24 -2.99 7.86
C PHE A 57 2.12 -3.00 6.82
N LEU A 58 2.44 -2.69 5.56
CA LEU A 58 1.53 -2.81 4.44
C LEU A 58 2.31 -3.29 3.21
N LEU A 59 1.86 -4.40 2.62
CA LEU A 59 2.32 -4.88 1.32
C LEU A 59 1.12 -4.90 0.37
N ILE A 60 1.27 -4.25 -0.78
CA ILE A 60 0.30 -4.26 -1.88
C ILE A 60 0.99 -4.92 -3.07
N LYS A 61 0.44 -6.04 -3.54
CA LYS A 61 0.88 -6.70 -4.77
C LYS A 61 -0.32 -7.03 -5.65
N SER A 62 -0.05 -7.29 -6.91
CA SER A 62 -1.06 -7.62 -7.91
C SER A 62 -0.59 -8.76 -8.80
N SER A 63 -1.54 -9.48 -9.40
CA SER A 63 -1.28 -10.43 -10.49
C SER A 63 -0.86 -9.74 -11.79
N MET A 64 -1.18 -8.45 -11.94
CA MET A 64 -0.84 -7.62 -13.10
C MET A 64 -0.34 -6.25 -12.66
N TYR A 65 0.58 -5.65 -13.41
CA TYR A 65 1.10 -4.32 -13.10
C TYR A 65 0.98 -3.38 -14.29
N THR A 66 0.93 -2.09 -14.02
CA THR A 66 0.94 -1.04 -15.03
C THR A 66 2.28 -1.05 -15.79
N PRO A 67 2.27 -1.18 -17.13
CA PRO A 67 3.47 -1.01 -17.95
C PRO A 67 4.10 0.37 -17.75
N SER A 68 5.43 0.46 -17.83
CA SER A 68 6.17 1.72 -17.60
C SER A 68 5.86 2.82 -18.62
N ASP A 69 5.39 2.45 -19.81
CA ASP A 69 5.01 3.32 -20.92
C ASP A 69 3.49 3.49 -21.06
N ALA A 70 2.69 2.99 -20.12
CA ALA A 70 1.25 3.07 -20.18
C ALA A 70 0.74 4.53 -20.09
N ALA A 71 -0.18 4.88 -20.99
CA ALA A 71 -0.96 6.10 -20.90
C ALA A 71 -1.84 6.10 -19.64
N ASP A 72 -2.27 7.28 -19.16
CA ASP A 72 -3.00 7.43 -17.89
C ASP A 72 -4.35 6.70 -17.84
N ASP A 73 -4.95 6.46 -19.00
CA ASP A 73 -6.16 5.69 -19.20
C ASP A 73 -5.93 4.17 -19.27
N LYS A 74 -4.67 3.71 -19.25
CA LYS A 74 -4.29 2.29 -19.31
C LYS A 74 -3.52 1.83 -18.07
N LYS A 75 -3.95 2.25 -16.87
CA LYS A 75 -3.24 1.97 -15.62
C LYS A 75 -4.07 1.18 -14.62
N LEU A 76 -3.40 0.27 -13.92
CA LEU A 76 -3.84 -0.21 -12.62
C LEU A 76 -3.35 0.77 -11.56
N THR A 77 -4.29 1.33 -10.81
CA THR A 77 -3.99 2.34 -9.79
C THR A 77 -4.69 2.01 -8.50
N TYR A 78 -4.15 2.55 -7.41
CA TYR A 78 -4.85 2.61 -6.15
C TYR A 78 -4.79 4.02 -5.58
N GLN A 79 -5.84 4.41 -4.88
CA GLN A 79 -6.01 5.74 -4.33
C GLN A 79 -6.39 5.62 -2.86
N PRO A 80 -5.46 5.95 -1.94
CA PRO A 80 -5.81 6.17 -0.55
C PRO A 80 -6.79 7.35 -0.43
N GLN A 81 -7.74 7.25 0.49
CA GLN A 81 -8.79 8.27 0.60
C GLN A 81 -8.22 9.68 0.89
N GLY A 82 -8.61 10.64 0.04
CA GLY A 82 -8.12 12.03 0.16
C GLY A 82 -6.69 12.24 -0.34
N LYS A 83 -6.09 11.25 -1.02
CA LYS A 83 -4.75 11.34 -1.62
C LYS A 83 -4.81 11.18 -3.15
N PRO A 84 -3.75 11.58 -3.87
CA PRO A 84 -3.60 11.26 -5.29
C PRO A 84 -3.57 9.75 -5.54
N ALA A 85 -4.00 9.34 -6.72
CA ALA A 85 -3.87 7.96 -7.17
C ALA A 85 -2.39 7.62 -7.43
N ILE A 86 -2.01 6.41 -7.09
CA ILE A 86 -0.68 5.85 -7.25
C ILE A 86 -0.77 4.69 -8.24
N SER A 87 0.10 4.69 -9.25
CA SER A 87 0.20 3.59 -10.19
C SER A 87 0.77 2.36 -9.49
N LEU A 88 0.16 1.20 -9.74
CA LEU A 88 0.68 -0.08 -9.29
C LEU A 88 1.50 -0.70 -10.43
N ASP A 89 2.74 -0.23 -10.59
CA ASP A 89 3.71 -0.70 -11.60
C ASP A 89 4.60 -1.85 -11.08
N ASN A 90 4.68 -2.03 -9.76
CA ASN A 90 5.46 -3.05 -9.06
C ASN A 90 4.81 -3.37 -7.71
N PRO A 91 5.20 -4.47 -7.03
CA PRO A 91 4.85 -4.67 -5.63
C PRO A 91 5.33 -3.50 -4.77
N GLN A 92 4.46 -2.99 -3.90
CA GLN A 92 4.77 -1.86 -3.03
C GLN A 92 4.74 -2.29 -1.57
N ILE A 93 5.82 -1.98 -0.86
CA ILE A 93 5.99 -2.30 0.55
C ILE A 93 6.17 -0.99 1.33
N TYR A 94 5.35 -0.84 2.37
CA TYR A 94 5.40 0.27 3.30
C TYR A 94 5.70 -0.28 4.69
N LEU A 95 6.76 0.25 5.30
CA LEU A 95 7.23 -0.16 6.60
C LEU A 95 7.18 1.05 7.55
N GLY A 96 6.67 0.83 8.75
CA GLY A 96 6.59 1.83 9.80
C GLY A 96 5.27 2.60 9.83
N THR A 97 4.85 2.96 11.04
CA THR A 97 3.54 3.56 11.29
C THR A 97 3.36 4.92 10.62
N GLU A 98 4.38 5.78 10.64
CA GLU A 98 4.30 7.14 10.09
C GLU A 98 4.19 7.15 8.56
N SER A 99 4.92 6.26 7.88
CA SER A 99 4.89 6.16 6.42
C SER A 99 3.49 5.72 5.95
N ILE A 100 2.91 4.74 6.64
CA ILE A 100 1.60 4.19 6.32
C ILE A 100 0.49 5.17 6.72
N THR A 101 0.59 5.84 7.86
CA THR A 101 -0.38 6.86 8.28
C THR A 101 -0.39 8.05 7.33
N THR A 102 0.77 8.46 6.83
CA THR A 102 0.89 9.51 5.80
C THR A 102 0.22 9.11 4.48
N LEU A 103 0.37 7.83 4.10
CA LEU A 103 -0.22 7.27 2.89
C LEU A 103 -1.75 7.12 3.01
N LEU A 104 -2.23 6.42 4.05
CA LEU A 104 -3.64 6.04 4.21
C LEU A 104 -4.52 7.14 4.79
N GLY A 105 -3.92 8.13 5.48
CA GLY A 105 -4.66 9.14 6.22
C GLY A 105 -5.56 8.54 7.31
N ALA A 106 -6.57 9.31 7.72
CA ALA A 106 -7.45 8.93 8.83
C ALA A 106 -8.47 7.84 8.50
N VAL A 107 -8.87 7.71 7.23
CA VAL A 107 -10.05 6.90 6.84
C VAL A 107 -9.68 5.48 6.42
N LYS A 108 -8.39 5.19 6.20
CA LYS A 108 -7.82 3.84 6.02
C LYS A 108 -8.51 2.98 4.94
N LYS A 109 -9.12 3.65 3.95
CA LYS A 109 -9.67 3.05 2.73
C LYS A 109 -8.72 3.23 1.57
N ILE A 110 -8.64 2.22 0.71
CA ILE A 110 -7.97 2.31 -0.57
C ILE A 110 -8.97 1.94 -1.66
N LYS A 111 -9.12 2.83 -2.64
CA LYS A 111 -9.84 2.54 -3.87
C LYS A 111 -8.87 1.97 -4.89
N PHE A 112 -9.17 0.82 -5.47
CA PHE A 112 -8.45 0.29 -6.63
C PHE A 112 -9.24 0.58 -7.90
N SER A 113 -8.53 0.95 -8.96
CA SER A 113 -9.10 1.17 -10.30
C SER A 113 -8.25 0.41 -11.31
N ASN A 114 -8.88 -0.52 -12.02
CA ASN A 114 -8.22 -1.27 -13.10
C ASN A 114 -8.67 -0.70 -14.45
N LYS A 115 -7.82 0.14 -15.06
CA LYS A 115 -8.03 0.61 -16.42
C LYS A 115 -7.09 -0.05 -17.43
N LEU A 116 -6.42 -1.14 -17.06
CA LEU A 116 -5.62 -1.88 -18.02
C LEU A 116 -6.54 -2.29 -19.16
N GLU A 117 -6.24 -1.75 -20.33
CA GLU A 117 -7.21 -1.65 -21.41
C GLU A 117 -7.66 -3.02 -21.89
N ASP A 118 -8.90 -3.02 -22.34
CA ASP A 118 -9.30 -3.94 -23.36
C ASP A 118 -8.55 -3.55 -24.65
N GLU A 119 -7.52 -4.29 -25.08
CA GLU A 119 -7.04 -4.30 -26.49
C GLU A 119 -8.17 -4.75 -27.46
N ALA A 120 -9.38 -4.19 -27.32
CA ALA A 120 -10.55 -4.40 -28.17
C ALA A 120 -11.34 -3.11 -28.41
N ALA A 121 -10.84 -1.93 -28.00
CA ALA A 121 -11.48 -0.66 -28.30
C ALA A 121 -10.51 0.40 -28.87
N GLY A 122 -10.00 0.12 -30.08
CA GLY A 122 -9.74 1.18 -31.06
C GLY A 122 -8.28 1.55 -31.36
N SER A 123 -7.66 0.81 -32.29
CA SER A 123 -6.98 1.46 -33.43
C SER A 123 -7.44 0.81 -34.73
N GLY A 124 -8.70 1.06 -35.07
CA GLY A 124 -9.24 0.80 -36.41
C GLY A 124 -8.65 1.77 -37.42
N GLY A 125 -7.41 1.53 -37.80
CA GLY A 125 -6.72 2.17 -38.91
C GLY A 125 -6.17 1.11 -39.86
N GLY A 126 -7.05 0.35 -40.51
CA GLY A 126 -6.64 -0.65 -41.51
C GLY A 126 -7.75 -1.64 -41.82
N ALA A 127 -8.31 -1.55 -43.02
CA ALA A 127 -9.36 -2.41 -43.52
C ALA A 127 -8.90 -3.88 -43.67
N ALA A 128 -9.61 -4.81 -43.02
CA ALA A 128 -10.02 -6.12 -43.56
C ALA A 128 -10.75 -6.89 -42.45
N GLY A 129 -11.93 -7.42 -42.76
CA GLY A 129 -12.89 -7.93 -41.79
C GLY A 129 -12.43 -9.11 -40.93
N THR A 130 -12.73 -9.01 -39.65
CA THR A 130 -12.85 -10.14 -38.73
C THR A 130 -14.08 -9.89 -37.86
N ILE A 131 -14.96 -10.89 -37.80
CA ILE A 131 -16.22 -10.83 -37.07
C ILE A 131 -15.89 -10.79 -35.57
N ALA A 132 -16.31 -9.74 -34.87
CA ALA A 132 -16.09 -9.59 -33.44
C ALA A 132 -16.89 -10.66 -32.67
N THR A 133 -16.18 -11.65 -32.10
CA THR A 133 -16.75 -12.53 -31.07
C THR A 133 -16.79 -11.74 -29.77
N ALA A 134 -17.97 -11.25 -29.40
CA ALA A 134 -18.21 -10.78 -28.04
C ALA A 134 -18.07 -11.95 -27.06
N GLY A 135 -17.21 -11.84 -26.04
CA GLY A 135 -17.25 -12.75 -24.89
C GLY A 135 -15.95 -13.41 -24.44
N ALA A 136 -14.77 -12.80 -24.61
CA ALA A 136 -13.63 -13.17 -23.77
C ALA A 136 -13.75 -12.40 -22.45
N GLU A 137 -14.19 -13.06 -21.38
CA GLU A 137 -14.12 -12.51 -20.03
C GLU A 137 -12.63 -12.32 -19.70
N LYS A 138 -12.15 -11.07 -19.69
CA LYS A 138 -10.74 -10.76 -19.45
C LYS A 138 -10.36 -11.00 -18.01
N ASP A 139 -9.12 -11.46 -17.81
CA ASP A 139 -8.61 -11.79 -16.49
C ASP A 139 -8.62 -10.54 -15.59
N PRO A 140 -9.30 -10.61 -14.44
CA PRO A 140 -9.29 -9.52 -13.49
C PRO A 140 -7.91 -9.37 -12.84
N ALA A 141 -7.55 -8.14 -12.48
CA ALA A 141 -6.39 -7.91 -11.63
C ALA A 141 -6.70 -8.44 -10.22
N VAL A 142 -5.93 -9.41 -9.75
CA VAL A 142 -6.04 -9.94 -8.39
C VAL A 142 -5.06 -9.16 -7.52
N ILE A 143 -5.58 -8.30 -6.66
CA ILE A 143 -4.79 -7.52 -5.71
C ILE A 143 -4.75 -8.28 -4.39
N GLU A 144 -3.54 -8.47 -3.86
CA GLU A 144 -3.34 -8.98 -2.51
C GLU A 144 -2.74 -7.87 -1.63
N ILE A 145 -3.38 -7.65 -0.48
CA ILE A 145 -2.93 -6.71 0.53
C ILE A 145 -2.62 -7.49 1.80
N LEU A 146 -1.38 -7.41 2.28
CA LEU A 146 -1.00 -7.92 3.59
C LEU A 146 -0.80 -6.74 4.53
N VAL A 147 -1.56 -6.72 5.61
CA VAL A 147 -1.58 -5.64 6.60
C VAL A 147 -1.11 -6.17 7.93
N GLY A 148 -0.17 -5.50 8.59
CA GLY A 148 0.24 -5.74 9.97
C GLY A 148 -0.17 -4.55 10.85
N ARG A 149 -0.88 -4.83 11.96
CA ARG A 149 -1.42 -3.81 12.86
C ARG A 149 -0.71 -3.84 14.21
N ASP A 150 -0.37 -2.67 14.72
CA ASP A 150 0.34 -2.51 15.99
C ASP A 150 -0.61 -2.47 17.21
N ALA A 151 -0.05 -2.84 18.36
CA ALA A 151 -0.65 -2.82 19.69
C ALA A 151 -0.68 -1.43 20.32
N THR A 152 0.30 -0.61 19.98
CA THR A 152 0.72 0.49 20.82
C THR A 152 0.22 1.83 20.30
N LEU A 153 -0.67 2.46 21.07
CA LEU A 153 -0.83 3.91 21.02
C LEU A 153 0.55 4.55 21.25
N PRO A 154 0.90 5.66 20.57
CA PRO A 154 2.12 6.39 20.88
C PRO A 154 2.16 6.65 22.39
N ALA A 155 3.30 6.35 23.02
CA ALA A 155 3.47 6.59 24.45
C ALA A 155 3.03 8.03 24.76
N PRO A 156 2.23 8.26 25.81
CA PRO A 156 1.87 9.62 26.20
C PRO A 156 3.15 10.44 26.32
N ALA A 157 3.16 11.62 25.71
CA ALA A 157 4.30 12.52 25.75
C ALA A 157 4.77 12.64 27.21
N PRO A 158 6.09 12.63 27.49
CA PRO A 158 6.58 12.78 28.84
C PRO A 158 5.98 14.07 29.40
N GLU A 159 5.24 13.96 30.50
CA GLU A 159 4.68 15.13 31.18
C GLU A 159 5.82 16.11 31.46
N PRO A 160 5.61 17.42 31.25
CA PRO A 160 6.64 18.40 31.52
C PRO A 160 7.08 18.24 32.97
N SER A 161 8.32 17.80 33.16
CA SER A 161 8.99 17.68 34.46
C SER A 161 8.72 18.95 35.26
N SER A 162 7.89 18.84 36.30
CA SER A 162 7.70 19.90 37.28
C SER A 162 8.99 20.02 38.09
N THR A 163 9.94 20.79 37.58
CA THR A 163 11.12 21.20 38.34
C THR A 163 10.63 21.95 39.57
N PRO A 164 10.85 21.46 40.80
CA PRO A 164 10.49 22.21 41.99
C PRO A 164 11.31 23.50 42.02
N ALA A 165 10.64 24.62 42.30
CA ALA A 165 11.26 25.93 42.42
C ALA A 165 12.38 25.90 43.49
N PRO A 166 13.52 26.59 43.26
CA PRO A 166 14.63 26.58 44.21
C PRO A 166 14.20 27.18 45.55
N GLU A 167 14.43 26.41 46.61
CA GLU A 167 14.22 26.80 48.00
C GLU A 167 15.13 27.99 48.33
N THR A 168 14.51 29.12 48.66
CA THR A 168 15.20 30.35 49.06
C THR A 168 15.99 30.14 50.34
N ALA A 169 17.31 30.31 50.27
CA ALA A 169 18.20 30.27 51.44
C ALA A 169 17.89 31.41 52.44
N PRO A 170 18.03 31.17 53.75
CA PRO A 170 17.84 32.22 54.76
C PRO A 170 18.99 33.24 54.71
N SER A 171 18.63 34.53 54.79
CA SER A 171 19.56 35.66 54.79
C SER A 171 20.37 35.74 56.11
N PRO A 172 21.62 36.27 56.07
CA PRO A 172 22.44 36.51 57.26
C PRO A 172 21.96 37.71 58.10
#